data_AF-M1A6V3-F1
#
_entry.id   AF-M1A6V3-F1
#
_cell.length_a   1.000
_cell.length_b   1.000
_cell.length_c   1.000
_cell.angle_alpha   90.00
_cell.angle_beta   90.00
_cell.angle_gamma   90.00
#
_symmetry.space_group_name_H-M   'P 1'
#
loop_
_entity.id
_entity.type
_entity.pdbx_description
1 polymer ?
#
loop_
_entity_poly.entity_id
_entity_poly.type
_entity_poly.pdbx_seq_one_letter_code
_entity_poly.pdbx_strand_id
1 'polypeptide(L)' 'MLFYPDIGGCDIQKQEIYEAIELPLSHHELYKQIAIDPSYGVLLYGPQGTGKTMLAKVVVHHTTTTFIRVVGGGIRTVK' A
#
# COMPACT_ATOMS: atom_id res chain seq x y z
N MET A 1 -10.84 10.95 -10.69
CA MET A 1 -10.59 10.67 -9.26
C MET A 1 -11.06 9.25 -9.01
N LEU A 2 -10.27 8.36 -8.42
CA LEU A 2 -10.71 7.02 -8.07
C LEU A 2 -10.77 6.92 -6.54
N PHE A 3 -11.89 6.45 -6.01
CA PHE A 3 -12.11 6.23 -4.59
C PHE A 3 -12.35 4.74 -4.29
N TYR A 4 -12.25 4.33 -3.01
CA TYR A 4 -12.52 2.96 -2.58
C TYR A 4 -13.84 2.33 -3.09
N PRO A 5 -14.97 3.06 -3.20
CA PRO A 5 -16.20 2.54 -3.81
C PRO A 5 -16.09 2.25 -5.32
N ASP A 6 -15.13 2.84 -6.03
CA ASP A 6 -14.92 2.57 -7.47
C ASP A 6 -14.26 1.21 -7.71
N ILE A 7 -13.74 0.57 -6.65
CA ILE A 7 -13.19 -0.78 -6.69
C ILE A 7 -14.25 -1.74 -6.19
N GLY A 8 -14.90 -2.44 -7.12
CA GLY A 8 -15.88 -3.48 -6.81
C GLY A 8 -15.21 -4.66 -6.09
N GLY A 9 -15.70 -4.96 -4.88
CA GLY A 9 -15.16 -6.03 -4.04
C GLY A 9 -13.74 -5.75 -3.52
N CYS A 10 -13.05 -6.82 -3.12
CA CYS A 10 -11.73 -6.77 -2.48
C CYS A 10 -11.66 -5.98 -1.17
N ASP A 11 -12.73 -6.00 -0.37
CA ASP A 11 -12.80 -5.20 0.87
C ASP A 11 -11.79 -5.65 1.93
N ILE A 12 -11.54 -6.96 2.00
CA ILE A 12 -10.50 -7.52 2.86
C ILE A 12 -9.12 -7.01 2.45
N GLN A 13 -8.79 -7.03 1.15
CA GLN A 13 -7.51 -6.54 0.67
C GLN A 13 -7.33 -5.04 0.89
N LYS A 14 -8.40 -4.24 0.72
CA LYS A 14 -8.37 -2.81 1.04
C LYS A 14 -8.04 -2.60 2.52
N GLN A 15 -8.68 -3.38 3.40
CA GLN A 15 -8.47 -3.30 4.83
C GLN A 15 -7.05 -3.73 5.24
N GLU A 16 -6.52 -4.84 4.70
CA GLU A 16 -5.15 -5.28 4.97
C GLU A 16 -4.11 -4.21 4.59
N ILE A 17 -4.32 -3.54 3.45
CA ILE A 17 -3.43 -2.46 2.99
C ILE A 17 -3.53 -1.24 3.90
N TYR A 18 -4.75 -0.91 4.32
CA TYR A 18 -5.00 0.17 5.27
C TYR A 18 -4.33 -0.11 6.62
N GLU A 19 -4.44 -1.33 7.13
CA GLU A 19 -3.77 -1.74 8.37
C GLU A 19 -2.25 -1.76 8.23
N ALA A 20 -1.73 -2.18 7.07
CA ALA A 20 -0.29 -2.19 6.82
C ALA A 20 0.32 -0.79 6.63
N ILE A 21 -0.46 0.20 6.21
CA ILE A 21 0.04 1.56 5.91
C ILE A 21 -0.46 2.59 6.94
N GLU A 22 -1.77 2.75 7.12
CA GLU A 22 -2.33 3.77 8.02
C GLU A 22 -2.18 3.43 9.50
N LEU A 23 -2.26 2.16 9.90
CA LEU A 23 -2.09 1.77 11.30
C LEU A 23 -0.70 2.14 11.85
N PRO A 24 0.42 1.81 11.18
CA PRO A 24 1.74 2.20 11.67
C PRO A 24 2.01 3.70 11.55
N LEU A 25 1.40 4.40 10.56
CA LEU A 25 1.53 5.85 10.44
C LEU A 25 0.79 6.60 11.56
N SER A 26 -0.43 6.16 11.91
CA SER A 26 -1.25 6.82 12.93
C SER A 26 -0.87 6.40 14.35
N HIS A 27 -0.54 5.12 14.58
CA HIS A 27 -0.29 4.54 15.90
C HIS A 27 1.18 4.15 16.12
N HIS A 28 2.12 4.96 15.61
CA HIS A 28 3.55 4.69 15.74
C HIS A 28 4.01 4.50 17.20
N GLU A 29 3.32 5.11 18.17
CA GLU A 29 3.65 5.02 19.59
C GLU A 29 3.40 3.61 20.16
N LEU A 30 2.34 2.93 19.71
CA LEU A 30 2.08 1.54 20.09
C LEU A 30 3.22 0.64 19.62
N TYR A 31 3.65 0.76 18.37
CA TYR A 31 4.77 -0.02 17.84
C TYR A 31 6.08 0.22 18.60
N LYS A 32 6.33 1.46 19.04
CA LYS A 32 7.49 1.78 19.89
C LYS A 32 7.42 1.13 21.27
N GLN A 33 6.24 1.05 21.88
CA GLN A 33 6.07 0.43 23.20
C GLN A 33 6.24 -1.09 23.17
N ILE A 34 5.83 -1.73 22.07
CA ILE A 34 5.89 -3.20 21.92
C ILE A 34 7.27 -3.64 21.37
N ALA A 35 8.17 -2.70 21.03
CA ALA A 35 9.48 -2.94 20.42
C ALA A 35 9.42 -3.82 19.16
N ILE A 36 8.35 -3.66 18.38
CA ILE A 36 8.17 -4.35 17.10
C ILE A 36 8.43 -3.34 15.99
N ASP A 37 9.32 -3.68 15.05
CA ASP A 37 9.51 -2.88 13.85
C ASP A 37 8.24 -2.95 12.97
N PRO A 38 7.57 -1.82 12.71
CA PRO A 38 6.43 -1.80 11.81
C PRO A 38 6.86 -2.21 10.39
N SER A 39 6.14 -3.16 9.80
CA SER A 39 6.37 -3.60 8.42
C SER A 39 5.79 -2.58 7.43
N TYR A 40 6.67 -1.85 6.73
CA TYR A 40 6.29 -0.74 5.83
C TYR A 40 5.98 -1.16 4.39
N GLY A 41 5.46 -2.36 4.14
CA GLY A 41 5.41 -2.90 2.79
C GLY A 41 4.19 -3.77 2.52
N VAL A 42 3.49 -3.47 1.42
CA VAL A 42 2.43 -4.31 0.87
C VAL A 42 2.84 -4.79 -0.52
N LEU A 43 2.76 -6.11 -0.73
CA LEU A 43 2.92 -6.72 -2.05
C LEU A 43 1.56 -7.12 -2.62
N LEU A 44 1.12 -6.44 -3.68
CA LEU A 44 -0.10 -6.82 -4.41
C LEU A 44 0.21 -7.83 -5.50
N TYR A 45 -0.15 -9.10 -5.30
CA TYR A 45 0.05 -10.17 -6.28
C TYR A 45 -1.27 -10.82 -6.72
N GLY A 46 -1.24 -11.54 -7.85
CA GLY A 46 -2.35 -12.35 -8.37
C GLY A 46 -2.63 -12.14 -9.87
N PRO A 47 -3.72 -12.71 -10.40
CA PRO A 47 -3.99 -12.76 -11.84
C PRO A 47 -4.27 -11.38 -12.45
N GLN A 48 -3.95 -11.22 -13.73
CA GLN A 48 -4.23 -9.99 -14.49
C GLN A 48 -5.74 -9.69 -14.50
N GLY A 49 -6.12 -8.42 -14.43
CA GLY A 49 -7.52 -7.98 -14.43
C GLY A 49 -8.20 -7.87 -13.05
N THR A 50 -7.53 -8.26 -11.96
CA THR A 50 -8.05 -8.12 -10.57
C THR A 50 -7.89 -6.73 -9.95
N GLY A 51 -7.63 -5.70 -10.75
CA GLY A 51 -7.65 -4.30 -10.27
C GLY A 51 -6.49 -3.87 -9.37
N LYS A 52 -5.41 -4.65 -9.20
CA LYS A 52 -4.27 -4.31 -8.31
C LYS A 52 -3.67 -2.93 -8.55
N THR A 53 -3.46 -2.57 -9.82
CA THR A 53 -2.94 -1.25 -10.20
C THR A 53 -3.92 -0.13 -9.89
N MET A 54 -5.23 -0.41 -9.97
CA MET A 54 -6.29 0.53 -9.61
C MET A 54 -6.35 0.73 -8.10
N LEU A 55 -6.23 -0.36 -7.34
CA LEU A 55 -6.18 -0.37 -5.88
C LEU A 55 -4.98 0.42 -5.36
N ALA A 56 -3.78 0.21 -5.92
CA ALA A 56 -2.61 1.01 -5.60
C ALA A 56 -2.85 2.52 -5.84
N LYS A 57 -3.50 2.90 -6.95
CA LYS A 57 -3.81 4.32 -7.23
C LYS A 57 -4.78 4.93 -6.23
N VAL A 58 -5.81 4.19 -5.82
CA VAL A 58 -6.79 4.65 -4.83
C VAL A 58 -6.13 4.85 -3.46
N VAL A 59 -5.31 3.89 -3.04
CA VAL A 59 -4.57 3.97 -1.76
C VAL A 59 -3.65 5.17 -1.74
N VAL A 60 -2.87 5.39 -2.81
CA VAL A 60 -2.00 6.58 -2.96
C VAL A 60 -2.78 7.88 -2.93
N HIS A 61 -4.01 7.88 -3.45
CA HIS A 61 -4.86 9.06 -3.42
C HIS A 61 -5.43 9.32 -2.01
N HIS A 62 -5.69 8.26 -1.25
CA HIS A 62 -6.28 8.37 0.09
C HIS A 62 -5.23 8.69 1.16
N THR A 63 -4.01 8.17 1.01
CA THR A 63 -2.91 8.42 1.93
C THR A 63 -2.10 9.63 1.46
N THR A 64 -1.88 10.61 2.33
CA THR A 64 -0.99 11.77 2.09
C THR A 64 0.49 11.37 2.16
N THR A 65 0.90 10.36 1.39
CA THR A 65 2.27 9.83 1.37
C THR A 65 2.86 9.90 -0.04
N THR A 66 4.19 10.03 -0.12
CA THR A 66 4.91 10.08 -1.39
C THR A 66 4.90 8.70 -2.05
N PHE A 67 4.33 8.61 -3.26
CA PHE A 67 4.33 7.37 -4.05
C PHE A 67 5.45 7.36 -5.09
N ILE A 68 6.33 6.35 -5.01
CA ILE A 68 7.39 6.14 -5.98
C ILE A 68 7.08 4.87 -6.77
N ARG A 69 6.74 5.05 -8.06
CA ARG A 69 6.54 3.93 -8.97
C ARG A 69 7.87 3.54 -9.59
N VAL A 70 8.42 2.39 -9.19
CA VAL A 70 9.60 1.81 -9.82
C VAL A 70 9.19 0.65 -10.71
N VAL A 71 9.55 0.71 -11.99
CA VAL A 71 9.40 -0.40 -12.93
C VAL A 71 10.77 -1.06 -13.08
N GLY A 72 10.87 -2.34 -12.77
CA GLY A 72 12.15 -3.06 -12.64
C GLY A 72 13.07 -3.00 -13.86
N GLY A 73 12.55 -2.66 -15.05
CA GLY A 73 13.38 -2.48 -16.26
C GLY A 73 14.33 -1.28 -16.22
N GLY A 74 14.21 -0.36 -15.26
CA GLY A 74 14.99 0.89 -15.20
C GLY A 74 15.99 1.01 -14.05
N ILE A 75 16.04 0.05 -13.10
CA ILE A 75 16.99 0.11 -11.98
C ILE A 75 18.38 -0.29 -12.49
N ARG A 76 19.16 0.68 -12.95
CA ARG A 76 20.60 0.48 -13.15
C ARG A 76 21.26 0.50 -11.79
N THR A 77 21.71 -0.66 -11.32
CA THR A 77 22.60 -0.75 -10.16
C THR A 77 23.87 0.02 -10.50
N VAL A 78 24.10 1.16 -9.86
CA VAL A 78 25.41 1.82 -9.91
C VAL A 78 26.30 0.98 -9.02
N LYS A 79 27.25 0.28 -9.65
CA LYS A 79 28.23 -0.56 -8.97
C LYS A 79 29.36 0.30 -8.40
#